data_AF-A0AAU9VZD9-F1
#
_entry.id   AF-A0AAU9VZD9-F1
#
_cell.length_a   1.000
_cell.length_b   1.000
_cell.length_c   1.000
_cell.angle_alpha   90.00
_cell.angle_beta   90.00
_cell.angle_gamma   90.00
#
_symmetry.space_group_name_H-M   'P 1'
#
loop_
_entity.id
_entity.type
_entity.pdbx_description
1 polymer ?
#
loop_
_entity_poly.entity_id
_entity_poly.type
_entity_poly.pdbx_seq_one_letter_code
_entity_poly.pdbx_strand_id
1 'polypeptide(L)'
;MCSRMQSMMYQKVFPDLHRKECSYTVKYIKQDIKSKKGDDKDQAQERWDALKKELLWNDTKHSRILKDIKKKRNDKVHPDLTKELLLESAKVMQKAGELCGRMSLSSGKFKHVLNTYTYVQLE
;
A
#
# COMPACT_ATOMS: atom_id res chain seq x y z
N MET A 1 -12.58 3.24 -3.89
CA MET A 1 -12.55 4.68 -4.24
C MET A 1 -11.16 5.34 -4.09
N CYS A 2 -10.26 4.88 -3.20
CA CYS A 2 -8.95 5.52 -2.98
C CYS A 2 -7.96 5.51 -4.17
N SER A 3 -7.86 4.43 -4.94
CA SER A 3 -6.80 4.30 -5.96
C SER A 3 -7.01 5.22 -7.17
N ARG A 4 -8.26 5.35 -7.66
CA ARG A 4 -8.59 6.23 -8.78
C ARG A 4 -8.38 7.70 -8.43
N MET A 5 -8.79 8.12 -7.23
CA MET A 5 -8.55 9.48 -6.74
C MET A 5 -7.04 9.77 -6.65
N GLN A 6 -6.26 8.87 -6.04
CA GLN A 6 -4.81 9.05 -5.94
C GLN A 6 -4.11 9.04 -7.32
N SER A 7 -4.64 8.28 -8.28
CA SER A 7 -4.19 8.30 -9.68
C SER A 7 -4.46 9.65 -10.35
N MET A 8 -5.65 10.22 -10.17
CA MET A 8 -5.97 11.57 -10.68
C MET A 8 -5.13 12.66 -10.01
N MET A 9 -4.88 12.55 -8.70
CA MET A 9 -3.98 13.46 -7.99
C MET A 9 -2.57 13.40 -8.56
N TYR A 10 -2.06 12.19 -8.82
CA TYR A 10 -0.75 12.02 -9.44
C TYR A 10 -0.71 12.64 -10.84
N GLN A 11 -1.72 12.38 -11.67
CA GLN A 11 -1.83 12.97 -13.01
C GLN A 11 -1.85 14.50 -12.99
N LYS A 12 -2.49 15.13 -11.99
CA LYS A 12 -2.50 16.59 -11.84
C LYS A 12 -1.13 17.18 -11.53
N VAL A 13 -0.28 16.46 -10.80
CA VAL A 13 1.09 16.90 -10.46
C VAL A 13 2.08 16.56 -11.58
N PHE A 14 1.96 15.35 -12.13
CA PHE A 14 2.84 14.78 -13.14
C PHE A 14 2.06 14.28 -14.36
N PRO A 15 1.51 15.18 -15.20
CA PRO A 15 0.70 14.79 -16.34
C PRO A 15 1.46 13.89 -17.33
N ASP A 16 2.74 14.20 -17.58
CA ASP A 16 3.57 13.49 -18.56
C ASP A 16 4.12 12.14 -18.05
N LEU A 17 4.09 11.90 -16.73
CA LEU A 17 4.58 10.66 -16.12
C LEU A 17 3.46 9.71 -15.71
N HIS A 18 2.21 10.14 -15.86
CA HIS A 18 1.04 9.33 -15.51
C HIS A 18 0.82 8.21 -16.53
N ARG A 19 0.62 7.00 -16.02
CA ARG A 19 0.36 5.78 -16.79
C ARG A 19 -0.89 5.11 -16.24
N LYS A 20 -1.82 4.72 -17.11
CA LYS A 20 -3.13 4.17 -16.70
C LYS A 20 -3.02 2.85 -15.95
N GLU A 21 -1.95 2.10 -16.21
CA GLU A 21 -1.69 0.76 -15.66
C GLU A 21 -1.05 0.82 -14.28
N CYS A 22 -0.53 1.98 -13.86
CA CYS A 22 0.18 2.13 -12.60
C CYS A 22 -0.75 2.49 -11.43
N SER A 23 -0.50 1.88 -10.28
CA SER A 23 -1.13 2.28 -9.02
C SER A 23 -0.36 3.44 -8.39
N TYR A 24 -0.96 4.62 -8.37
CA TYR A 24 -0.35 5.78 -7.73
C TYR A 24 -0.83 6.00 -6.31
N THR A 25 0.06 6.53 -5.47
CA THR A 25 -0.25 6.92 -4.09
C THR A 25 0.30 8.32 -3.81
N VAL A 26 -0.25 8.99 -2.79
CA VAL A 26 0.29 10.27 -2.30
C VAL A 26 1.76 10.15 -1.90
N LYS A 27 2.19 8.98 -1.43
CA LYS A 27 3.60 8.69 -1.14
C LYS A 27 4.45 8.83 -2.41
N TYR A 28 4.00 8.28 -3.54
CA TYR A 28 4.71 8.37 -4.81
C TYR A 28 4.78 9.81 -5.31
N ILE A 29 3.70 10.59 -5.21
CA ILE A 29 3.74 12.04 -5.52
C ILE A 29 4.88 12.72 -4.76
N LYS A 30 4.95 12.52 -3.44
CA LYS A 30 5.99 13.14 -2.59
C LYS A 30 7.40 12.64 -2.92
N GLN A 31 7.57 11.36 -3.25
CA GLN A 31 8.87 10.79 -3.61
C GLN A 31 9.34 11.32 -4.96
N ASP A 32 8.45 11.40 -5.92
CA ASP A 32 8.78 11.81 -7.28
C ASP A 32 9.11 13.31 -7.33
N ILE A 33 8.40 14.16 -6.57
CA ILE A 33 8.78 15.58 -6.40
C ILE A 33 10.20 15.68 -5.84
N LYS A 34 10.53 14.90 -4.80
CA LYS A 34 11.88 14.92 -4.19
C LYS A 34 12.97 14.43 -5.16
N SER A 35 12.62 13.60 -6.13
CA SER A 35 13.55 13.07 -7.13
C SER A 35 13.85 14.05 -8.28
N LYS A 36 12.98 15.04 -8.49
CA LYS A 36 13.18 16.11 -9.48
C LYS A 36 14.23 17.12 -9.04
N LYS A 37 14.79 17.87 -10.00
CA LYS A 37 15.83 18.89 -9.79
C LYS A 37 15.50 20.16 -10.57
N GLY A 38 15.96 21.32 -10.08
CA GLY A 38 15.74 22.62 -10.72
C GLY A 38 14.26 22.94 -10.92
N ASP A 39 13.96 23.63 -12.02
CA ASP A 39 12.62 24.12 -12.36
C ASP A 39 11.55 23.01 -12.38
N ASP A 40 11.90 21.80 -12.81
CA ASP A 40 11.00 20.63 -12.79
C ASP A 40 10.48 20.34 -11.38
N LYS A 41 11.35 20.47 -10.37
CA LYS A 41 11.00 20.23 -8.97
C LYS A 41 10.06 21.33 -8.47
N ASP A 42 10.38 22.57 -8.78
CA ASP A 42 9.64 23.73 -8.31
C ASP A 42 8.23 23.77 -8.93
N GLN A 43 8.11 23.49 -10.23
CA GLN A 43 6.82 23.35 -10.91
C GLN A 43 5.98 22.19 -10.37
N ALA A 44 6.59 21.02 -10.12
CA ALA A 44 5.88 19.89 -9.53
C ALA A 44 5.43 20.19 -8.09
N GLN A 45 6.26 20.88 -7.32
CA GLN A 45 5.92 21.31 -5.97
C GLN A 45 4.78 22.35 -5.98
N GLU A 46 4.80 23.31 -6.89
CA GLU A 46 3.73 24.30 -7.06
C GLU A 46 2.39 23.64 -7.42
N ARG A 47 2.38 22.72 -8.39
CA ARG A 47 1.17 21.95 -8.76
C ARG A 47 0.65 21.14 -7.58
N TRP A 48 1.54 20.56 -6.78
CA TRP A 48 1.16 19.82 -5.58
C TRP A 48 0.58 20.72 -4.49
N ASP A 49 1.15 21.90 -4.27
CA ASP A 49 0.65 22.85 -3.29
C ASP A 49 -0.71 23.45 -3.70
N ALA A 50 -0.88 23.79 -4.98
CA ALA A 50 -2.16 24.22 -5.54
C ALA A 50 -3.24 23.13 -5.37
N LEU A 51 -2.93 21.89 -5.76
CA LEU A 51 -3.85 20.77 -5.61
C LEU A 51 -4.22 20.50 -4.14
N LYS A 52 -3.26 20.61 -3.21
CA LYS A 52 -3.57 20.48 -1.79
C LYS A 52 -4.52 21.57 -1.32
N LYS A 53 -4.34 22.81 -1.78
CA LYS A 53 -5.22 23.93 -1.43
C LYS A 53 -6.65 23.71 -1.95
N GLU A 54 -6.80 23.31 -3.21
CA GLU A 54 -8.11 23.02 -3.83
C GLU A 54 -8.87 21.91 -3.09
N LEU A 55 -8.15 20.86 -2.69
CA LEU A 55 -8.74 19.71 -2.00
C LEU A 55 -8.90 19.92 -0.48
N LEU A 56 -8.52 21.09 0.05
CA LEU A 56 -8.38 21.32 1.50
C LEU A 56 -7.58 20.19 2.18
N TRP A 57 -6.53 19.75 1.49
CA TRP A 57 -5.77 18.57 1.83
C TRP A 57 -4.95 18.77 3.11
N ASN A 58 -5.35 18.06 4.15
CA ASN A 58 -4.56 17.88 5.36
C ASN A 58 -3.81 16.54 5.33
N ASP A 59 -2.48 16.60 5.31
CA ASP A 59 -1.61 15.43 5.20
C ASP A 59 -1.85 14.36 6.27
N THR A 60 -2.11 14.76 7.52
CA THR A 60 -2.33 13.83 8.62
C THR A 60 -3.72 13.21 8.54
N LYS A 61 -4.77 14.04 8.45
CA LYS A 61 -6.16 13.58 8.46
C LYS A 61 -6.48 12.73 7.22
N HIS A 62 -6.15 13.22 6.03
CA HIS A 62 -6.49 12.52 4.79
C HIS A 62 -5.66 11.24 4.61
N SER A 63 -4.40 11.22 5.04
CA SER A 63 -3.60 9.98 5.02
C SER A 63 -4.20 8.90 5.92
N ARG A 64 -4.67 9.25 7.13
CA ARG A 64 -5.37 8.32 8.03
C ARG A 64 -6.67 7.81 7.40
N ILE A 65 -7.50 8.71 6.88
CA ILE A 65 -8.76 8.34 6.20
C ILE A 65 -8.51 7.39 5.04
N LEU A 66 -7.50 7.66 4.20
CA LEU A 66 -7.15 6.78 3.08
C LEU A 66 -6.70 5.39 3.54
N LYS A 67 -5.93 5.30 4.64
CA LYS A 67 -5.55 4.03 5.26
C LYS A 67 -6.77 3.30 5.80
N ASP A 68 -7.67 3.98 6.49
CA ASP A 68 -8.88 3.39 7.06
C ASP A 68 -9.82 2.86 5.98
N ILE A 69 -10.01 3.60 4.88
CA ILE A 69 -10.79 3.11 3.73
C ILE A 69 -10.15 1.86 3.14
N LYS A 70 -8.81 1.82 3.04
CA LYS A 70 -8.10 0.63 2.56
C LYS A 70 -8.28 -0.55 3.53
N LYS A 71 -8.14 -0.33 4.84
CA LYS A 71 -8.34 -1.34 5.89
C LYS A 71 -9.77 -1.90 5.81
N LYS A 72 -10.79 -1.05 5.92
CA LYS A 72 -12.21 -1.45 5.82
C LYS A 72 -12.54 -2.21 4.54
N ARG A 73 -11.93 -1.84 3.41
CA ARG A 73 -12.11 -2.59 2.15
C ARG A 73 -11.49 -3.98 2.25
N ASN A 74 -10.29 -4.10 2.79
CA ASN A 74 -9.64 -5.38 2.98
C ASN A 74 -10.47 -6.27 3.92
N ASP A 75 -10.95 -5.73 5.04
CA ASP A 75 -11.81 -6.46 6.00
C ASP A 75 -13.12 -6.96 5.35
N LYS A 76 -13.67 -6.20 4.39
CA LYS A 76 -14.89 -6.60 3.65
C LYS A 76 -14.63 -7.63 2.57
N VAL A 77 -13.47 -7.59 1.91
CA VAL A 77 -13.15 -8.42 0.73
C VAL A 77 -12.47 -9.72 1.13
N HIS A 78 -11.76 -9.73 2.25
CA HIS A 78 -11.07 -10.90 2.75
C HIS A 78 -11.70 -11.29 4.09
N PRO A 79 -12.13 -12.56 4.28
CA PRO A 79 -12.47 -13.03 5.61
C PRO A 79 -11.25 -12.90 6.52
N ASP A 80 -11.47 -12.79 7.83
CA ASP A 80 -10.38 -12.77 8.79
C ASP A 80 -9.44 -13.94 8.52
N LEU A 81 -8.17 -13.62 8.27
CA LEU A 81 -7.13 -14.60 8.04
C LEU A 81 -6.88 -15.34 9.35
N THR A 82 -7.59 -16.45 9.55
CA THR A 82 -7.38 -17.30 10.72
C THR A 82 -6.04 -18.02 10.57
N LYS A 83 -5.45 -18.39 11.71
CA LYS A 83 -4.24 -19.20 11.76
C LYS A 83 -4.40 -20.51 10.96
N GLU A 84 -5.60 -21.07 10.97
CA GLU A 84 -5.95 -22.29 10.26
C GLU A 84 -5.91 -22.08 8.74
N LEU A 85 -6.54 -21.00 8.23
CA LEU A 85 -6.51 -20.63 6.81
C LEU A 85 -5.09 -20.36 6.30
N LEU A 86 -4.28 -19.68 7.11
CA LEU A 86 -2.86 -19.44 6.81
C LEU A 86 -2.06 -20.75 6.80
N LEU A 87 -2.33 -21.66 7.74
CA LEU A 87 -1.66 -22.95 7.81
C LEU A 87 -2.06 -23.87 6.64
N GLU A 88 -3.32 -23.87 6.24
CA GLU A 88 -3.81 -24.61 5.07
C GLU A 88 -3.19 -24.09 3.77
N SER A 89 -3.18 -22.77 3.58
CA SER A 89 -2.55 -22.13 2.43
C SER A 89 -1.06 -22.47 2.36
N ALA A 90 -0.36 -22.43 3.51
CA ALA A 90 1.04 -22.82 3.59
C ALA A 90 1.27 -24.29 3.22
N LYS A 91 0.37 -25.20 3.64
CA LYS A 91 0.45 -26.63 3.27
C LYS A 91 0.32 -26.83 1.76
N VAL A 92 -0.57 -26.07 1.11
CA VAL A 92 -0.73 -26.09 -0.34
C VAL A 92 0.55 -25.61 -1.03
N MET A 93 1.10 -24.46 -0.63
CA MET A 93 2.32 -23.90 -1.21
C MET A 93 3.55 -24.80 -0.98
N GLN A 94 3.65 -25.46 0.18
CA GLN A 94 4.71 -26.43 0.45
C GLN A 94 4.62 -27.67 -0.44
N LYS A 95 3.41 -28.17 -0.69
CA LYS A 95 3.18 -29.28 -1.63
C LYS A 95 3.50 -28.88 -3.08
N ALA A 96 3.24 -27.63 -3.44
CA ALA A 96 3.62 -27.07 -4.73
C ALA A 96 5.13 -26.79 -4.88
N GLY A 97 5.92 -26.96 -3.81
CA GLY A 97 7.36 -26.69 -3.81
C GLY A 97 7.73 -25.20 -3.69
N GLU A 98 6.76 -24.33 -3.44
CA GLU A 98 6.95 -22.88 -3.35
C GLU A 98 7.51 -22.44 -1.98
N LEU A 99 7.33 -23.27 -0.95
CA LEU A 99 7.95 -23.05 0.37
C LEU A 99 9.19 -23.95 0.53
N CYS A 100 10.38 -23.35 0.65
CA CYS A 100 11.61 -24.10 0.82
C CYS A 100 12.57 -23.45 1.85
N GLY A 101 13.57 -24.24 2.29
CA GLY A 101 14.61 -23.79 3.21
C GLY A 101 14.04 -23.20 4.51
N ARG A 102 14.45 -21.98 4.85
CA ARG A 102 14.02 -21.28 6.08
C ARG A 102 12.54 -20.87 6.08
N MET A 103 11.87 -20.94 4.94
CA MET A 103 10.43 -20.65 4.80
C MET A 103 9.59 -21.93 4.68
N SER A 104 10.21 -23.11 4.82
CA SER A 104 9.47 -24.37 4.89
C SER A 104 8.57 -24.43 6.12
N LEU A 105 7.48 -25.18 6.01
CA LEU A 105 6.50 -25.38 7.09
C LEU A 105 7.11 -26.00 8.36
N SER A 106 8.17 -26.79 8.21
CA SER A 106 8.90 -27.40 9.32
C SER A 106 9.83 -26.40 10.03
N SER A 107 10.09 -25.24 9.45
CA SER A 107 11.04 -24.27 9.99
C SER A 107 10.48 -23.54 11.22
N GLY A 108 11.33 -23.35 12.23
CA GLY A 108 10.99 -22.54 13.41
C GLY A 108 10.66 -21.09 13.07
N LYS A 109 11.24 -20.54 11.99
CA LYS A 109 10.96 -19.18 11.52
C LYS A 109 9.57 -19.04 10.93
N PHE A 110 9.10 -20.03 10.16
CA PHE A 110 7.75 -20.01 9.60
C PHE A 110 6.70 -20.11 10.70
N LYS A 111 6.92 -20.98 11.68
CA LYS A 111 6.08 -21.09 12.88
C LYS A 111 6.04 -19.78 13.68
N HIS A 112 7.18 -19.09 13.79
CA HIS A 112 7.24 -17.79 14.45
C HIS A 112 6.39 -16.76 13.70
N VAL A 113 6.51 -16.66 12.37
CA VAL A 113 5.71 -15.75 11.52
C VAL A 113 4.22 -16.02 11.67
N LEU A 114 3.79 -17.28 11.61
CA LEU A 114 2.38 -17.65 11.83
C LEU A 114 1.86 -17.19 13.20
N ASN A 115 2.68 -17.27 14.25
CA ASN A 115 2.31 -16.84 15.60
C ASN A 115 2.37 -15.31 15.78
N THR A 116 3.21 -14.58 15.04
CA THR A 116 3.27 -13.12 15.12
C THR A 116 2.06 -12.48 14.43
N TYR A 117 1.62 -13.03 13.30
CA TYR A 117 0.44 -12.54 12.58
C TYR A 117 -0.85 -12.63 13.43
N THR A 118 -0.98 -13.64 14.29
CA THR A 118 -2.12 -13.77 15.21
C THR A 118 -2.14 -12.74 16.34
N TYR A 119 -0.99 -12.19 16.75
CA TYR A 119 -0.93 -11.17 17.80
C TYR A 119 -1.31 -9.77 17.28
N VAL A 120 -1.06 -9.49 15.99
CA VAL A 120 -1.32 -8.17 15.38
C VAL A 120 -2.82 -7.97 15.02
N GLN A 121 -3.64 -9.02 15.02
CA GLN A 121 -5.09 -8.92 14.80
C GLN A 121 -5.90 -8.72 16.10
N LEU A 122 -5.27 -8.81 17.27
CA LEU A 122 -5.92 -8.65 18.58
C LEU A 122 -5.65 -7.27 19.22
N GLU A 123 -4.94 -6.36 18.54
CA GLU A 123 -4.75 -4.93 18.89
C GLU A 123 -5.39 -4.00 17.84
#